data_AF-A0A3M1VHI8-F1
#
_entry.id   AF-A0A3M1VHI8-F1
#
_cell.length_a   1.000
_cell.length_b   1.000
_cell.length_c   1.000
_cell.angle_alpha   90.00
_cell.angle_beta   90.00
_cell.angle_gamma   90.00
#
_symmetry.space_group_name_H-M   'P 1'
#
loop_
_entity.id
_entity.type
_entity.pdbx_description
1 polymer ?
#
loop_
_entity_poly.entity_id
_entity_poly.type
_entity_poly.pdbx_seq_one_letter_code
_entity_poly.pdbx_strand_id
1 'polypeptide(L)'
;MTTSSKGAFSEAQERLLEDIQAVLDSTDLSRWRCGGEELDGPRKWRRQQEIWEHAYAVQVGEKTLVLRSTQDLDCEYVSGGFQITPHGEKRYRVELREAGFNPKTLSNPSIGCVRTDSICEVLLEGELAEKVFLRLNKRYKVYLQEKQRKFKEDLTKFLKSLPEIVTETPQLFVEEQSGEQEIYRAEIDKFRVELTRAGDKPNYKYSGTVTAEGQVFSIPAENCSKLFEEIDSSYKVSKLEELYGMLKKIA
;
A
#
# COMPACT_ATOMS: atom_id res chain seq x y z
N MET A 1 -6.73 31.06 -41.34
CA MET A 1 -6.15 29.71 -41.20
C MET A 1 -4.94 29.82 -40.30
N THR A 2 -5.09 29.50 -39.02
CA THR A 2 -4.01 29.50 -38.03
C THR A 2 -3.31 28.16 -38.08
N THR A 3 -2.11 28.13 -38.64
CA THR A 3 -1.22 26.96 -38.57
C THR A 3 -0.78 26.77 -37.13
N SER A 4 -1.35 25.76 -36.47
CA SER A 4 -0.88 25.22 -35.20
C SER A 4 0.50 24.61 -35.44
N SER A 5 1.56 25.36 -35.14
CA SER A 5 2.91 24.81 -35.07
C SER A 5 3.02 24.00 -33.78
N LYS A 6 2.74 22.69 -33.86
CA LYS A 6 3.34 21.73 -32.93
C LYS A 6 4.84 21.82 -33.16
N GLY A 7 5.54 22.56 -32.29
CA GLY A 7 6.98 22.72 -32.38
C GLY A 7 7.66 21.36 -32.31
N ALA A 8 8.51 21.05 -33.30
CA ALA A 8 9.43 19.94 -33.20
C ALA A 8 10.37 20.19 -32.01
N PHE A 9 10.60 19.17 -31.19
CA PHE A 9 11.54 19.26 -30.07
C PHE A 9 12.97 19.33 -30.60
N SER A 10 13.90 19.82 -29.78
CA SER A 10 15.32 19.77 -30.16
C SER A 10 15.84 18.33 -30.14
N GLU A 11 16.81 17.99 -31.00
CA GLU A 11 17.42 16.65 -31.04
C GLU A 11 17.96 16.21 -29.66
N ALA A 12 18.45 17.16 -28.85
CA ALA A 12 18.92 16.89 -27.49
C ALA A 12 17.77 16.48 -26.54
N GLN A 13 16.59 17.11 -26.66
CA GLN A 13 15.41 16.75 -25.87
C GLN A 13 14.82 15.40 -26.31
N GLU A 14 14.89 15.07 -27.59
CA GLU A 14 14.44 13.77 -28.11
C GLU A 14 15.34 12.64 -27.60
N ARG A 15 16.68 12.81 -27.63
CA ARG A 15 17.61 11.83 -27.04
C ARG A 15 17.42 11.67 -25.53
N LEU A 16 17.27 12.77 -24.80
CA LEU A 16 17.01 12.71 -23.35
C LEU A 16 15.69 11.99 -23.04
N LEU A 17 14.66 12.20 -23.87
CA LEU A 17 13.40 11.49 -23.76
C LEU A 17 13.59 9.98 -24.01
N GLU A 18 14.36 9.59 -25.02
CA GLU A 18 14.70 8.19 -25.30
C GLU A 18 15.45 7.54 -24.12
N ASP A 19 16.43 8.22 -23.54
CA ASP A 19 17.18 7.74 -22.38
C ASP A 19 16.27 7.54 -21.16
N ILE A 20 15.41 8.52 -20.87
CA ILE A 20 14.42 8.41 -19.77
C ILE A 20 13.47 7.24 -20.04
N GLN A 21 13.01 7.07 -21.28
CA GLN A 21 12.15 5.95 -21.65
C GLN A 21 12.85 4.59 -21.51
N ALA A 22 14.13 4.49 -21.89
CA ALA A 22 14.93 3.28 -21.71
C ALA A 22 15.07 2.93 -20.22
N VAL A 23 15.26 3.92 -19.34
CA VAL A 23 15.25 3.73 -17.88
C VAL A 23 13.87 3.24 -17.41
N LEU A 24 12.77 3.85 -17.88
CA LEU A 24 11.42 3.40 -17.53
C LEU A 24 11.17 1.95 -17.95
N ASP A 25 11.61 1.55 -19.14
CA ASP A 25 11.37 0.22 -19.69
C ASP A 25 12.25 -0.88 -19.08
N SER A 26 13.51 -0.55 -18.77
CA SER A 26 14.46 -1.49 -18.15
C SER A 26 14.31 -1.66 -16.64
N THR A 27 13.66 -0.71 -15.96
CA THR A 27 13.52 -0.74 -14.50
C THR A 27 12.29 -1.55 -14.07
N ASP A 28 12.50 -2.55 -13.22
CA ASP A 28 11.41 -3.29 -12.57
C ASP A 28 10.49 -2.33 -11.80
N LEU A 29 9.18 -2.43 -12.04
CA LEU A 29 8.13 -1.63 -11.40
C LEU A 29 8.12 -1.79 -9.87
N SER A 30 8.65 -2.89 -9.33
CA SER A 30 8.81 -3.09 -7.88
C SER A 30 9.81 -2.12 -7.22
N ARG A 31 10.76 -1.59 -8.00
CA ARG A 31 11.80 -0.65 -7.51
C ARG A 31 11.33 0.79 -7.45
N TRP A 32 10.25 1.11 -8.16
CA TRP A 32 9.65 2.43 -8.15
C TRP A 32 8.91 2.68 -6.84
N ARG A 33 9.20 3.81 -6.21
CA ARG A 33 8.45 4.31 -5.06
C ARG A 33 7.41 5.31 -5.55
N CYS A 34 6.15 5.10 -5.17
CA CYS A 34 5.05 6.02 -5.44
C CYS A 34 4.68 6.73 -4.13
N GLY A 35 4.48 8.05 -4.17
CA GLY A 35 4.08 8.84 -3.01
C GLY A 35 3.65 10.26 -3.40
N GLY A 36 2.94 10.90 -2.49
CA GLY A 36 2.36 12.24 -2.62
C GLY A 36 1.60 12.58 -1.34
N GLU A 37 1.23 13.84 -1.12
CA GLU A 37 0.30 14.15 -0.02
C GLU A 37 -1.10 13.67 -0.41
N GLU A 38 -1.82 13.02 0.50
CA GLU A 38 -3.22 12.56 0.32
C GLU A 38 -4.21 13.65 0.77
N LEU A 39 -5.31 13.88 0.03
CA LEU A 39 -6.26 14.99 0.28
C LEU A 39 -7.01 14.79 1.60
N ASP A 40 -7.15 13.52 1.99
CA ASP A 40 -7.92 13.01 3.11
C ASP A 40 -7.04 12.53 4.28
N GLY A 41 -5.72 12.66 4.17
CA GLY A 41 -4.78 12.27 5.21
C GLY A 41 -4.99 13.04 6.53
N PRO A 42 -4.47 12.54 7.66
CA PRO A 42 -4.64 13.18 8.98
C PRO A 42 -4.08 14.61 9.07
N ARG A 43 -3.34 15.07 8.04
CA ARG A 43 -2.90 16.45 7.86
C ARG A 43 -4.00 17.41 7.36
N LYS A 44 -5.18 16.94 6.95
CA LYS A 44 -6.32 17.77 6.49
C LYS A 44 -6.75 18.87 7.47
N TRP A 45 -6.43 18.71 8.75
CA TRP A 45 -6.72 19.69 9.80
C TRP A 45 -5.59 20.69 10.05
N ARG A 46 -4.44 20.54 9.37
CA ARG A 46 -3.25 21.39 9.53
C ARG A 46 -3.05 22.27 8.29
N ARG A 47 -3.64 23.47 8.31
CA ARG A 47 -3.48 24.57 7.32
C ARG A 47 -3.91 24.23 5.88
N GLN A 48 -4.13 25.31 5.11
CA GLN A 48 -4.37 25.28 3.68
C GLN A 48 -3.14 24.68 2.96
N GLN A 49 -3.31 23.50 2.37
CA GLN A 49 -2.38 23.01 1.36
C GLN A 49 -2.61 23.81 0.08
N GLU A 50 -1.55 24.36 -0.51
CA GLU A 50 -1.66 25.17 -1.73
C GLU A 50 -1.54 24.32 -3.00
N ILE A 51 -0.99 23.10 -2.88
CA ILE A 51 -0.76 22.21 -4.03
C ILE A 51 -0.99 20.73 -3.68
N TRP A 52 -1.47 19.99 -4.68
CA TRP A 52 -1.56 18.54 -4.76
C TRP A 52 -0.36 17.99 -5.53
N GLU A 53 0.39 17.07 -4.94
CA GLU A 53 1.55 16.47 -5.61
C GLU A 53 1.46 14.95 -5.67
N HIS A 54 1.80 14.39 -6.83
CA HIS A 54 2.00 12.95 -7.04
C HIS A 54 3.37 12.72 -7.66
N ALA A 55 4.16 11.85 -7.06
CA ALA A 55 5.52 11.58 -7.50
C ALA A 55 5.85 10.09 -7.56
N TYR A 56 6.60 9.73 -8.58
CA TYR A 56 7.30 8.45 -8.70
C TYR A 56 8.79 8.69 -8.58
N ALA A 57 9.50 7.85 -7.85
CA ALA A 57 10.95 7.95 -7.68
C ALA A 57 11.62 6.59 -7.84
N VAL A 58 12.79 6.57 -8.48
CA VAL A 58 13.64 5.38 -8.54
C VAL A 58 15.12 5.75 -8.54
N GLN A 59 15.94 4.93 -7.90
CA GLN A 59 17.40 5.12 -7.89
C GLN A 59 17.99 4.74 -9.26
N VAL A 60 18.75 5.64 -9.86
CA VAL A 60 19.48 5.47 -11.13
C VAL A 60 20.93 5.88 -10.91
N GLY A 61 21.84 4.90 -10.82
CA GLY A 61 23.23 5.15 -10.43
C GLY A 61 23.32 5.83 -9.06
N GLU A 62 24.03 6.95 -8.99
CA GLU A 62 24.24 7.75 -7.77
C GLU A 62 23.13 8.80 -7.53
N LYS A 63 22.08 8.83 -8.36
CA LYS A 63 20.99 9.81 -8.27
C LYS A 63 19.63 9.12 -8.21
N THR A 64 18.59 9.88 -7.91
CA THR A 64 17.20 9.43 -7.94
C THR A 64 16.45 10.17 -9.05
N LEU A 65 15.92 9.42 -10.01
CA LEU A 65 15.04 9.95 -11.03
C LEU A 65 13.63 10.09 -10.45
N VAL A 66 13.04 11.28 -10.57
CA VAL A 66 11.73 11.63 -10.01
C VAL A 66 10.81 12.15 -11.10
N LEU A 67 9.64 11.52 -11.25
CA LEU A 67 8.58 11.96 -12.16
C LEU A 67 7.47 12.56 -11.29
N ARG A 68 7.21 13.86 -11.45
CA ARG A 68 6.33 14.64 -10.58
C ARG A 68 5.16 15.24 -11.36
N SER A 69 3.98 15.20 -10.75
CA SER A 69 2.77 15.90 -11.18
C SER A 69 2.30 16.78 -10.03
N THR A 70 2.16 18.08 -10.27
CA THR A 70 1.69 19.05 -9.27
C THR A 70 0.45 19.78 -9.79
N GLN A 71 -0.56 19.98 -8.95
CA GLN A 71 -1.78 20.71 -9.28
C GLN A 71 -2.10 21.68 -8.15
N ASP A 72 -2.58 22.87 -8.47
CA ASP A 72 -2.95 23.83 -7.42
C ASP A 72 -4.24 23.36 -6.73
N LEU A 73 -4.43 23.77 -5.47
CA LEU A 73 -5.60 23.42 -4.67
C LEU A 73 -6.36 24.68 -4.25
N ASP A 74 -7.67 24.66 -4.48
CA ASP A 74 -8.59 25.58 -3.85
C ASP A 74 -9.04 25.03 -2.50
N CYS A 75 -9.19 25.92 -1.53
CA CYS A 75 -9.64 25.57 -0.19
C CYS A 75 -10.82 26.45 0.20
N GLU A 76 -11.97 25.83 0.46
CA GLU A 76 -13.19 26.52 0.88
C GLU A 76 -13.64 25.98 2.24
N TYR A 77 -14.05 26.86 3.14
CA TYR A 77 -14.63 26.44 4.41
C TYR A 77 -16.14 26.23 4.24
N VAL A 78 -16.59 24.98 4.43
CA VAL A 78 -18.00 24.59 4.36
C VAL A 78 -18.47 24.06 5.71
N SER A 79 -19.79 23.96 5.89
CA SER A 79 -20.42 23.41 7.11
C SER A 79 -19.94 21.97 7.38
N GLY A 80 -18.91 21.80 8.21
CA GLY A 80 -18.29 20.50 8.49
C GLY A 80 -16.76 20.44 8.30
N GLY A 81 -16.14 21.51 7.78
CA GLY A 81 -14.68 21.63 7.70
C GLY A 81 -14.18 22.31 6.43
N PHE A 82 -12.86 22.26 6.21
CA PHE A 82 -12.26 22.68 4.96
C PHE A 82 -12.48 21.64 3.87
N GLN A 83 -13.05 22.06 2.75
CA GLN A 83 -13.08 21.31 1.50
C GLN A 83 -11.89 21.75 0.65
N ILE A 84 -11.11 20.77 0.18
CA ILE A 84 -9.95 20.99 -0.67
C ILE A 84 -10.27 20.42 -2.05
N THR A 85 -10.16 21.22 -3.09
CA THR A 85 -10.50 20.84 -4.47
C THR A 85 -9.33 21.16 -5.40
N PRO A 86 -8.82 20.21 -6.19
CA PRO A 86 -7.81 20.51 -7.21
C PRO A 86 -8.36 21.47 -8.26
N HIS A 87 -7.60 22.52 -8.55
CA HIS A 87 -7.91 23.56 -9.52
C HIS A 87 -6.72 23.79 -10.47
N GLY A 88 -7.02 24.31 -11.67
CA GLY A 88 -6.02 24.55 -12.70
C GLY A 88 -5.46 23.29 -13.35
N GLU A 89 -4.54 23.50 -14.29
CA GLU A 89 -3.87 22.43 -15.02
C GLU A 89 -2.75 21.78 -14.20
N LYS A 90 -2.54 20.48 -14.44
CA LYS A 90 -1.42 19.75 -13.84
C LYS A 90 -0.12 20.19 -14.50
N ARG A 91 0.88 20.49 -13.68
CA ARG A 91 2.26 20.74 -14.10
C ARG A 91 3.09 19.48 -13.89
N TYR A 92 3.77 19.05 -14.94
CA TYR A 92 4.60 17.83 -14.91
C TYR A 92 6.08 18.18 -15.01
N ARG A 93 6.90 17.46 -14.25
CA ARG A 93 8.37 17.57 -14.27
C ARG A 93 9.03 16.21 -14.16
N VAL A 94 10.17 16.06 -14.83
CA VAL A 94 11.13 14.97 -14.61
C VAL A 94 12.38 15.59 -14.01
N GLU A 95 12.74 15.13 -12.84
CA GLU A 95 13.80 15.71 -12.02
C GLU A 95 14.85 14.65 -11.71
N LEU A 96 16.12 15.05 -11.64
CA LEU A 96 17.19 14.27 -11.05
C LEU A 96 17.51 14.85 -9.68
N ARG A 97 17.35 14.02 -8.65
CA ARG A 97 17.58 14.37 -7.24
C ARG A 97 18.73 13.55 -6.67
N GLU A 98 19.19 13.95 -5.49
CA GLU A 98 20.18 13.18 -4.73
C GLU A 98 19.71 11.76 -4.40
N ALA A 99 20.66 10.85 -4.23
CA ALA A 99 20.39 9.47 -3.85
C ALA A 99 19.54 9.38 -2.56
N GLY A 100 18.65 8.39 -2.53
CA GLY A 100 17.83 8.12 -1.34
C GLY A 100 16.63 9.05 -1.17
N PHE A 101 16.34 9.91 -2.17
CA PHE A 101 15.14 10.72 -2.16
C PHE A 101 13.88 9.85 -2.02
N ASN A 102 12.98 10.25 -1.12
CA ASN A 102 11.73 9.56 -0.85
C ASN A 102 10.55 10.45 -1.29
N PRO A 103 9.67 9.98 -2.19
CA PRO A 103 8.54 10.81 -2.65
C PRO A 103 7.57 11.18 -1.52
N LYS A 104 7.59 10.47 -0.38
CA LYS A 104 6.79 10.82 0.81
C LYS A 104 7.35 11.99 1.62
N THR A 105 8.58 12.41 1.37
CA THR A 105 9.21 13.55 2.05
C THR A 105 9.05 14.85 1.26
N LEU A 106 8.30 14.84 0.16
CA LEU A 106 7.90 16.07 -0.54
C LEU A 106 7.08 16.93 0.42
N SER A 107 7.65 18.07 0.80
CA SER A 107 6.97 19.13 1.55
C SER A 107 6.42 20.16 0.58
N ASN A 108 5.32 20.83 0.97
CA ASN A 108 4.79 21.96 0.23
C ASN A 108 5.92 22.99 -0.03
N PRO A 109 6.27 23.28 -1.29
CA PRO A 109 7.36 24.16 -1.65
C PRO A 109 7.14 25.62 -1.22
N SER A 110 5.91 26.05 -0.90
CA SER A 110 5.66 27.39 -0.34
C SER A 110 5.90 27.47 1.18
N ILE A 111 5.90 26.33 1.87
CA ILE A 111 6.37 26.24 3.25
C ILE A 111 7.88 26.10 3.15
N GLY A 112 8.58 27.24 3.13
CA GLY A 112 10.04 27.32 3.00
C GLY A 112 10.77 26.32 3.90
N CYS A 113 11.00 25.12 3.37
CA CYS A 113 11.69 24.06 4.06
C CYS A 113 13.16 24.26 3.76
N VAL A 114 13.84 24.84 4.74
CA VAL A 114 15.26 25.13 4.73
C VAL A 114 16.00 23.79 4.54
N ARG A 115 16.65 23.63 3.36
CA ARG A 115 17.94 22.92 3.10
C ARG A 115 18.03 21.66 2.22
N THR A 116 16.99 21.07 1.64
CA THR A 116 17.21 19.90 0.73
C THR A 116 16.46 19.92 -0.60
N ASP A 117 15.45 20.76 -0.79
CA ASP A 117 14.77 20.91 -2.08
C ASP A 117 15.54 21.78 -3.10
N SER A 118 16.70 22.31 -2.72
CA SER A 118 17.45 23.31 -3.50
C SER A 118 18.37 22.77 -4.60
N ILE A 119 18.53 21.44 -4.74
CA ILE A 119 19.34 20.86 -5.83
C ILE A 119 18.53 19.75 -6.49
N CYS A 120 17.66 20.14 -7.41
CA CYS A 120 17.08 19.22 -8.38
C CYS A 120 17.42 19.74 -9.78
N GLU A 121 17.93 18.86 -10.63
CA GLU A 121 18.11 19.14 -12.04
C GLU A 121 16.80 18.79 -12.76
N VAL A 122 16.13 19.77 -13.35
CA VAL A 122 14.92 19.53 -14.14
C VAL A 122 15.36 19.06 -15.53
N LEU A 123 15.15 17.78 -15.81
CA LEU A 123 15.49 17.15 -17.08
C LEU A 123 14.43 17.44 -18.15
N LEU A 124 13.15 17.37 -17.77
CA LEU A 124 12.00 17.65 -18.66
C LEU A 124 10.90 18.38 -17.89
N GLU A 125 10.13 19.20 -18.60
CA GLU A 125 8.91 19.83 -18.10
C GLU A 125 7.82 19.90 -19.17
N GLY A 126 6.58 20.18 -18.76
CA GLY A 126 5.45 20.35 -19.68
C GLY A 126 5.03 19.06 -20.38
N GLU A 127 4.68 19.15 -21.67
CA GLU A 127 4.09 18.04 -22.45
C GLU A 127 4.99 16.80 -22.52
N LEU A 128 6.32 16.98 -22.58
CA LEU A 128 7.26 15.86 -22.59
C LEU A 128 7.28 15.13 -21.24
N ALA A 129 7.36 15.89 -20.15
CA ALA A 129 7.29 15.32 -18.80
C ALA A 129 5.95 14.64 -18.54
N GLU A 130 4.85 15.21 -19.02
CA GLU A 130 3.52 14.62 -18.95
C GLU A 130 3.46 13.26 -19.65
N LYS A 131 3.96 13.16 -20.89
CA LYS A 131 3.99 11.90 -21.65
C LYS A 131 4.72 10.80 -20.89
N VAL A 132 5.89 11.12 -20.33
CA VAL A 132 6.71 10.20 -19.54
C VAL A 132 5.97 9.79 -18.25
N PHE A 133 5.41 10.75 -17.52
CA PHE A 133 4.66 10.52 -16.29
C PHE A 133 3.44 9.63 -16.51
N LEU A 134 2.61 9.95 -17.51
CA LEU A 134 1.40 9.19 -17.81
C LEU A 134 1.72 7.76 -18.26
N ARG A 135 2.82 7.56 -19.00
CA ARG A 135 3.30 6.23 -19.40
C ARG A 135 3.65 5.38 -18.19
N LEU A 136 4.45 5.91 -17.26
CA LEU A 136 4.80 5.19 -16.03
C LEU A 136 3.56 4.94 -15.16
N ASN A 137 2.71 5.95 -14.97
CA ASN A 137 1.47 5.82 -14.19
C ASN A 137 0.57 4.70 -14.74
N LYS A 138 0.41 4.62 -16.07
CA LYS A 138 -0.35 3.54 -16.72
C LYS A 138 0.26 2.16 -16.43
N ARG A 139 1.59 1.99 -16.60
CA ARG A 139 2.29 0.72 -16.30
C ARG A 139 2.17 0.35 -14.82
N TYR A 140 2.34 1.33 -13.93
CA TYR A 140 2.26 1.13 -12.49
C TYR A 140 0.86 0.73 -12.04
N LYS A 141 -0.20 1.33 -12.61
CA LYS A 141 -1.60 0.91 -12.35
C LYS A 141 -1.86 -0.54 -12.75
N VAL A 142 -1.40 -0.97 -13.93
CA VAL A 142 -1.55 -2.35 -14.38
C VAL A 142 -0.81 -3.30 -13.44
N TYR A 143 0.43 -2.97 -13.07
CA TYR A 143 1.22 -3.75 -12.10
C TYR A 143 0.53 -3.89 -10.75
N LEU A 144 -0.05 -2.80 -10.21
CA LEU A 144 -0.80 -2.85 -8.96
C LEU A 144 -2.05 -3.73 -9.08
N GLN A 145 -2.79 -3.63 -10.19
CA GLN A 145 -3.95 -4.47 -10.45
C GLN A 145 -3.58 -5.95 -10.56
N GLU A 146 -2.48 -6.28 -11.24
CA GLU A 146 -1.96 -7.65 -11.33
C GLU A 146 -1.52 -8.18 -9.97
N LYS A 147 -0.81 -7.37 -9.17
CA LYS A 147 -0.46 -7.74 -7.79
C LYS A 147 -1.69 -7.97 -6.92
N GLN A 148 -2.69 -7.09 -7.00
CA GLN A 148 -3.96 -7.27 -6.28
C GLN A 148 -4.71 -8.52 -6.75
N ARG A 149 -4.74 -8.79 -8.06
CA ARG A 149 -5.36 -10.01 -8.60
C ARG A 149 -4.66 -11.26 -8.09
N LYS A 150 -3.33 -11.30 -8.19
CA LYS A 150 -2.52 -12.42 -7.71
C LYS A 150 -2.70 -12.63 -6.20
N PHE A 151 -2.67 -11.55 -5.42
CA PHE A 151 -2.97 -11.61 -3.99
C PHE A 151 -4.36 -12.19 -3.72
N LYS A 152 -5.40 -11.74 -4.43
CA LYS A 152 -6.76 -12.27 -4.27
C LYS A 152 -6.85 -13.75 -4.66
N GLU A 153 -6.14 -14.18 -5.69
CA GLU A 153 -6.09 -15.59 -6.11
C GLU A 153 -5.39 -16.47 -5.07
N ASP A 154 -4.22 -16.04 -4.59
CA ASP A 154 -3.46 -16.73 -3.55
C ASP A 154 -4.25 -16.78 -2.24
N LEU A 155 -4.88 -15.66 -1.85
CA LEU A 155 -5.77 -15.59 -0.69
C LEU A 155 -6.99 -16.50 -0.83
N THR A 156 -7.61 -16.57 -2.02
CA THR A 156 -8.78 -17.43 -2.24
C THR A 156 -8.40 -18.91 -2.10
N LYS A 157 -7.22 -19.30 -2.60
CA LYS A 157 -6.69 -20.65 -2.40
C LYS A 157 -6.40 -20.91 -0.93
N PHE A 158 -5.73 -19.96 -0.27
CA PHE A 158 -5.40 -20.04 1.15
C PHE A 158 -6.64 -20.17 2.04
N LEU A 159 -7.68 -19.35 1.83
CA LEU A 159 -8.92 -19.42 2.61
C LEU A 159 -9.65 -20.76 2.43
N LYS A 160 -9.52 -21.41 1.27
CA LYS A 160 -10.10 -22.75 1.06
C LYS A 160 -9.34 -23.85 1.80
N SER A 161 -8.02 -23.72 1.94
CA SER A 161 -7.18 -24.66 2.68
C SER A 161 -7.02 -24.30 4.17
N LEU A 162 -7.49 -23.12 4.59
CA LEU A 162 -7.31 -22.60 5.94
C LEU A 162 -7.83 -23.55 7.04
N PRO A 163 -9.00 -24.21 6.91
CA PRO A 163 -9.46 -25.23 7.87
C PRO A 163 -8.40 -26.31 8.16
N GLU A 164 -7.90 -26.95 7.11
CA GLU A 164 -6.90 -28.02 7.21
C GLU A 164 -5.61 -27.50 7.85
N ILE A 165 -5.10 -26.35 7.39
CA ILE A 165 -3.84 -25.81 7.90
C ILE A 165 -3.95 -25.39 9.37
N VAL A 166 -5.07 -24.81 9.77
CA VAL A 166 -5.32 -24.41 11.17
C VAL A 166 -5.33 -25.63 12.09
N THR A 167 -5.88 -26.77 11.65
CA THR A 167 -5.84 -28.00 12.45
C THR A 167 -4.44 -28.57 12.64
N GLU A 168 -3.54 -28.36 11.67
CA GLU A 168 -2.17 -28.86 11.70
C GLU A 168 -1.17 -27.88 12.32
N THR A 169 -1.53 -26.61 12.52
CA THR A 169 -0.60 -25.55 12.95
C THR A 169 -0.36 -25.57 14.47
N PRO A 170 0.85 -25.89 14.96
CA PRO A 170 1.12 -26.07 16.39
C PRO A 170 1.36 -24.76 17.15
N GLN A 171 1.34 -23.59 16.50
CA GLN A 171 1.70 -22.28 17.07
C GLN A 171 0.53 -21.30 17.16
N LEU A 172 -0.70 -21.78 17.35
CA LEU A 172 -1.84 -20.92 17.67
C LEU A 172 -1.67 -20.33 19.07
N PHE A 173 -1.47 -19.01 19.14
CA PHE A 173 -1.42 -18.29 20.41
C PHE A 173 -2.80 -17.78 20.77
N VAL A 174 -3.25 -18.06 21.99
CA VAL A 174 -4.49 -17.53 22.57
C VAL A 174 -4.13 -16.36 23.50
N GLU A 175 -4.63 -15.18 23.18
CA GLU A 175 -4.54 -14.00 24.04
C GLU A 175 -5.95 -13.69 24.57
N GLU A 176 -6.16 -13.87 25.86
CA GLU A 176 -7.38 -13.40 26.53
C GLU A 176 -7.25 -11.90 26.79
N GLN A 177 -8.07 -11.09 26.10
CA GLN A 177 -8.19 -9.67 26.39
C GLN A 177 -9.49 -9.44 27.16
N SER A 178 -9.35 -9.01 28.43
CA SER A 178 -10.45 -8.62 29.31
C SER A 178 -11.55 -9.67 29.52
N GLY A 179 -11.24 -10.94 29.76
CA GLY A 179 -12.18 -11.97 30.25
C GLY A 179 -13.40 -12.32 29.38
N GLU A 180 -13.67 -11.54 28.33
CA GLU A 180 -14.84 -11.65 27.44
C GLU A 180 -14.43 -11.82 25.96
N GLN A 181 -13.13 -11.71 25.66
CA GLN A 181 -12.59 -11.84 24.32
C GLN A 181 -11.38 -12.77 24.28
N GLU A 182 -11.41 -13.70 23.34
CA GLU A 182 -10.31 -14.59 23.03
C GLU A 182 -9.84 -14.30 21.61
N ILE A 183 -8.53 -14.06 21.47
CA ILE A 183 -7.89 -13.77 20.20
C ILE A 183 -6.92 -14.91 19.88
N TYR A 184 -7.08 -15.50 18.71
CA TYR A 184 -6.22 -16.56 18.19
C TYR A 184 -5.36 -16.00 17.06
N ARG A 185 -4.04 -16.12 17.19
CA ARG A 185 -3.07 -15.61 16.20
C ARG A 185 -2.13 -16.69 15.70
N ALA A 186 -1.88 -16.70 14.40
CA ALA A 186 -0.87 -17.55 13.77
C ALA A 186 -0.27 -16.89 12.52
N GLU A 187 0.98 -17.22 12.19
CA GLU A 187 1.59 -16.89 10.90
C GLU A 187 1.70 -18.19 10.07
N ILE A 188 1.05 -18.21 8.90
CA ILE A 188 0.90 -19.37 8.04
C ILE A 188 1.22 -18.95 6.60
N ASP A 189 2.24 -19.55 5.98
CA ASP A 189 2.61 -19.29 4.58
C ASP A 189 2.67 -17.79 4.20
N LYS A 190 3.24 -16.97 5.09
CA LYS A 190 3.39 -15.49 4.99
C LYS A 190 2.10 -14.69 5.21
N PHE A 191 0.98 -15.35 5.47
CA PHE A 191 -0.24 -14.74 5.95
C PHE A 191 -0.27 -14.75 7.47
N ARG A 192 -0.56 -13.61 8.09
CA ARG A 192 -0.92 -13.56 9.50
C ARG A 192 -2.43 -13.64 9.62
N VAL A 193 -2.89 -14.62 10.36
CA VAL A 193 -4.31 -14.86 10.61
C VAL A 193 -4.60 -14.50 12.05
N GLU A 194 -5.60 -13.65 12.24
CA GLU A 194 -6.17 -13.33 13.54
C GLU A 194 -7.65 -13.70 13.52
N LEU A 195 -8.08 -14.51 14.49
CA LEU A 195 -9.48 -14.85 14.72
C LEU A 195 -9.87 -14.35 16.11
N THR A 196 -11.00 -13.66 16.22
CA THR A 196 -11.49 -13.13 17.49
C THR A 196 -12.86 -13.71 17.81
N ARG A 197 -12.99 -14.24 19.03
CA ARG A 197 -14.23 -14.71 19.63
C ARG A 197 -14.57 -13.80 20.80
N ALA A 198 -15.76 -13.20 20.80
CA ALA A 198 -16.22 -12.31 21.86
C ALA A 198 -17.61 -12.72 22.37
N GLY A 199 -17.83 -12.68 23.69
CA GLY A 199 -19.12 -12.99 24.32
C GLY A 199 -19.12 -14.29 25.14
N ASP A 200 -20.27 -14.70 25.65
CA ASP A 200 -20.47 -15.96 26.37
C ASP A 200 -20.96 -17.07 25.42
N LYS A 201 -20.89 -18.34 25.86
CA LYS A 201 -21.16 -19.55 25.03
C LYS A 201 -22.50 -19.59 24.26
N PRO A 202 -23.55 -18.82 24.59
CA PRO A 202 -24.69 -18.65 23.68
C PRO A 202 -24.65 -17.41 22.76
N ASN A 203 -23.85 -16.37 23.04
CA ASN A 203 -23.83 -15.10 22.31
C ASN A 203 -22.48 -14.78 21.64
N TYR A 204 -21.67 -15.79 21.32
CA TYR A 204 -20.39 -15.57 20.66
C TYR A 204 -20.55 -14.80 19.34
N LYS A 205 -19.71 -13.78 19.18
CA LYS A 205 -19.48 -13.05 17.93
C LYS A 205 -18.11 -13.43 17.41
N TYR A 206 -18.05 -13.78 16.12
CA TYR A 206 -16.83 -14.20 15.45
C TYR A 206 -16.40 -13.16 14.43
N SER A 207 -15.13 -12.80 14.46
CA SER A 207 -14.49 -12.01 13.41
C SER A 207 -13.11 -12.58 13.10
N GLY A 208 -12.59 -12.24 11.92
CA GLY A 208 -11.28 -12.70 11.53
C GLY A 208 -10.65 -11.77 10.51
N THR A 209 -9.33 -11.66 10.53
CA THR A 209 -8.57 -10.94 9.52
C THR A 209 -7.38 -11.75 9.06
N VAL A 210 -7.07 -11.63 7.77
CA VAL A 210 -5.85 -12.13 7.16
C VAL A 210 -5.03 -10.94 6.69
N THR A 211 -3.77 -10.88 7.09
CA THR A 211 -2.85 -9.82 6.68
C THR A 211 -1.62 -10.39 5.99
N ALA A 212 -1.26 -9.83 4.83
CA ALA A 212 -0.04 -10.13 4.11
C ALA A 212 0.37 -8.95 3.23
N GLU A 213 1.67 -8.67 3.18
CA GLU A 213 2.25 -7.56 2.40
C GLU A 213 1.56 -6.19 2.62
N GLY A 214 1.10 -5.93 3.86
CA GLY A 214 0.41 -4.68 4.22
C GLY A 214 -1.04 -4.59 3.75
N GLN A 215 -1.60 -5.65 3.15
CA GLN A 215 -3.02 -5.77 2.85
C GLN A 215 -3.74 -6.47 4.00
N VAL A 216 -4.97 -6.03 4.30
CA VAL A 216 -5.83 -6.60 5.34
C VAL A 216 -7.12 -7.06 4.69
N PHE A 217 -7.54 -8.28 4.99
CA PHE A 217 -8.79 -8.87 4.50
C PHE A 217 -9.62 -9.42 5.64
N SER A 218 -10.90 -9.04 5.69
CA SER A 218 -11.85 -9.57 6.69
C SER A 218 -12.38 -10.93 6.24
N ILE A 219 -12.30 -11.92 7.13
CA ILE A 219 -12.88 -13.25 6.92
C ILE A 219 -14.41 -13.15 7.16
N PRO A 220 -15.24 -13.73 6.28
CA PRO A 220 -16.69 -13.79 6.50
C PRO A 220 -17.04 -14.50 7.82
N ALA A 221 -18.03 -13.99 8.54
CA ALA A 221 -18.38 -14.47 9.87
C ALA A 221 -18.76 -15.96 9.90
N GLU A 222 -19.41 -16.46 8.85
CA GLU A 222 -19.78 -17.86 8.68
C GLU A 222 -18.56 -18.79 8.59
N ASN A 223 -17.46 -18.31 8.02
CA ASN A 223 -16.21 -19.07 7.94
C ASN A 223 -15.46 -19.01 9.28
N CYS A 224 -15.50 -17.87 9.97
CA CYS A 224 -14.92 -17.76 11.31
C CYS A 224 -15.57 -18.74 12.28
N SER A 225 -16.91 -18.84 12.33
CA SER A 225 -17.61 -19.77 13.22
C SER A 225 -17.14 -21.22 13.03
N LYS A 226 -17.04 -21.68 11.77
CA LYS A 226 -16.56 -23.05 11.46
C LYS A 226 -15.13 -23.27 11.89
N LEU A 227 -14.24 -22.30 11.62
CA LEU A 227 -12.84 -22.38 12.05
C LEU A 227 -12.70 -22.45 13.56
N PHE A 228 -13.52 -21.72 14.31
CA PHE A 228 -13.53 -21.79 15.78
C PHE A 228 -14.00 -23.15 16.31
N GLU A 229 -15.02 -23.75 15.68
CA GLU A 229 -15.47 -25.12 16.02
C GLU A 229 -14.35 -26.14 15.80
N GLU A 230 -13.60 -26.02 14.71
CA GLU A 230 -12.45 -26.88 14.39
C GLU A 230 -11.28 -26.66 15.36
N ILE A 231 -10.92 -25.42 15.67
CA ILE A 231 -9.86 -25.07 16.65
C ILE A 231 -10.19 -25.63 18.02
N ASP A 232 -11.42 -25.40 18.53
CA ASP A 232 -11.84 -25.91 19.84
C ASP A 232 -11.82 -27.45 19.88
N SER A 233 -12.17 -28.11 18.77
CA SER A 233 -12.14 -29.56 18.65
C SER A 233 -10.70 -30.09 18.65
N SER A 234 -9.82 -29.49 17.86
CA SER A 234 -8.39 -29.84 17.79
C SER A 234 -7.71 -29.65 19.16
N TYR A 235 -7.97 -28.52 19.82
CA TYR A 235 -7.40 -28.23 21.14
C TYR A 235 -7.86 -29.23 22.22
N LYS A 236 -9.13 -29.65 22.19
CA LYS A 236 -9.64 -30.71 23.07
C LYS A 236 -8.96 -32.06 22.82
N VAL A 237 -8.79 -32.44 21.55
CA VAL A 237 -8.10 -33.69 21.19
C VAL A 237 -6.65 -33.66 21.66
N SER A 238 -5.91 -32.59 21.37
CA SER A 238 -4.51 -32.42 21.81
C SER A 238 -4.37 -32.53 23.33
N LYS A 239 -5.25 -31.89 24.12
CA LYS A 239 -5.25 -32.02 25.58
C LYS A 239 -5.52 -33.44 26.08
N LEU A 240 -6.40 -34.19 25.40
CA LEU A 240 -6.68 -35.58 25.75
C LEU A 240 -5.48 -36.49 25.45
N GLU A 241 -4.77 -36.25 24.35
CA GLU A 241 -3.53 -36.98 24.00
C GLU A 241 -2.40 -36.69 24.99
N GLU A 242 -2.21 -35.44 25.39
CA GLU A 242 -1.26 -35.06 26.44
C GLU A 242 -1.58 -35.74 27.76
N LEU A 243 -2.85 -35.70 28.19
CA LEU A 243 -3.32 -36.38 29.40
C LEU A 243 -3.06 -37.89 29.34
N TYR A 244 -3.39 -38.53 28.22
CA TYR A 244 -3.13 -39.95 28.01
C TYR A 244 -1.63 -40.27 28.10
N GLY A 245 -0.77 -39.45 27.49
CA GLY A 245 0.68 -39.58 27.57
C GLY A 245 1.23 -39.43 29.00
N MET A 246 0.66 -38.53 29.79
CA MET A 246 0.99 -38.38 31.22
C MET A 246 0.55 -39.61 32.02
N LEU A 247 -0.69 -40.07 31.83
CA LEU A 247 -1.23 -41.24 32.54
C LEU A 247 -0.43 -42.52 32.24
N LYS A 248 0.03 -42.70 30.99
CA LYS A 248 0.87 -43.83 30.59
C LYS A 248 2.27 -43.84 31.22
N LYS A 249 2.77 -42.70 31.70
CA LYS A 249 4.05 -42.60 32.43
C LYS A 249 3.92 -42.91 33.92
N ILE A 250 2.70 -42.86 34.45
CA ILE A 250 2.39 -43.10 35.87
C ILE A 250 2.01 -44.57 36.11
N ALA A 251 1.42 -45.23 35.10
CA ALA A 251 1.17 -46.67 35.08
C ALA A 251 2.42 -47.46 34.68
#